data_AF-A0A2S2R6J5-F1
#
_entry.id   AF-A0A2S2R6J5-F1
#
_cell.length_a   1.000
_cell.length_b   1.000
_cell.length_c   1.000
_cell.angle_alpha   90.00
_cell.angle_beta   90.00
_cell.angle_gamma   90.00
#
_symmetry.space_group_name_H-M   'P 1'
#
loop_
_entity.id
_entity.type
_entity.pdbx_description
1 polymer ?
#
loop_
_entity_poly.entity_id
_entity_poly.type
_entity_poly.pdbx_seq_one_letter_code
_entity_poly.pdbx_strand_id
1 'polypeptide(L)'
;RCYHINSQKQFSLCIRYFDADVNKIREDFLQFVPVHSTTGLELAKTIISTLSALGLNLQHMRGQGYDGAANMGGLFRGVQALILKEYPKALYTHCFSHCLNLCLNDASKVKQIRNTLNIIQEVSSFFRMSAKRSYILKTKLESKPFSGLKKYCETRWVERHEALSIFVDGFLEIVLALEDLMTSENDKSAILLHKSLCNFQFLITCSIMERVLGITYTISKYLQTENIDIITAKNSIEITTTKLQHIRNEVEFQKIFDSAIEMAEKVDVSPIISRTVGTQKHRANYIVNDGDCCTYYRVSIFYPYLDDLLSSFNERFNSNSSLISSLSCLLPSKIKKNTFDDLQMALEFYKDDLQIDSYSSTLKGEFELWQMKWETETVIPTNSLDTLLNCPADIFPNICTILKIFSILPVTTASVERSFSTLKRIKTYLRNSTSENRLNGLALLNVYRNIDIDIESLIDVFANRKERRINFKL
;
A
#
# COMPACT_ATOMS: atom_id res chain seq x y z
N ARG A 1 1.10 3.41 11.53
CA ARG A 1 -0.06 4.30 11.36
C ARG A 1 -0.77 4.54 12.69
N CYS A 2 -0.80 5.79 13.16
CA CYS A 2 -1.63 6.20 14.30
C CYS A 2 -3.04 6.56 13.81
N TYR A 3 -4.08 6.03 14.44
CA TYR A 3 -5.47 6.45 14.18
C TYR A 3 -6.00 7.30 15.32
N HIS A 4 -6.77 8.33 14.96
CA HIS A 4 -7.52 9.14 15.91
C HIS A 4 -8.85 8.45 16.19
N ILE A 5 -9.07 8.07 17.45
CA ILE A 5 -10.39 7.69 17.93
C ILE A 5 -10.61 8.44 19.25
N ASN A 6 -11.66 9.28 19.31
CA ASN A 6 -11.98 10.13 20.46
C ASN A 6 -10.81 11.03 20.91
N SER A 7 -10.15 11.70 19.97
CA SER A 7 -9.02 12.61 20.22
C SER A 7 -7.76 11.96 20.82
N GLN A 8 -7.76 10.65 21.11
CA GLN A 8 -6.58 9.88 21.48
C GLN A 8 -6.01 9.17 20.25
N LYS A 9 -4.68 9.19 20.14
CA LYS A 9 -3.94 8.48 19.11
C LYS A 9 -3.61 7.09 19.63
N GLN A 10 -3.72 6.10 18.76
CA GLN A 10 -3.32 4.72 19.06
C GLN A 10 -2.71 4.09 17.81
N PHE A 11 -1.75 3.18 18.01
CA PHE A 11 -1.23 2.33 16.94
C PHE A 11 -1.66 0.88 17.16
N SER A 12 -1.72 0.11 16.07
CA SER A 12 -1.88 -1.34 16.10
C SER A 12 -0.51 -1.98 16.09
N LEU A 13 -0.28 -2.91 17.01
CA LEU A 13 0.94 -3.70 17.06
C LEU A 13 0.67 -5.09 16.49
N CYS A 14 1.49 -5.50 15.53
CA CYS A 14 1.46 -6.83 14.92
C CYS A 14 2.88 -7.41 14.93
N ILE A 15 2.99 -8.74 14.99
CA ILE A 15 4.25 -9.47 14.87
C ILE A 15 4.21 -10.36 13.64
N ARG A 16 5.34 -10.48 12.95
CA ARG A 16 5.53 -11.39 11.82
C ARG A 16 6.63 -12.37 12.14
N TYR A 17 6.35 -13.67 12.00
CA TYR A 17 7.30 -14.73 12.35
C TYR A 17 7.08 -15.98 11.47
N PHE A 18 8.08 -16.87 11.47
CA PHE A 18 7.97 -18.18 10.84
C PHE A 18 7.53 -19.19 11.89
N ASP A 19 6.40 -19.84 11.64
CA ASP A 19 5.86 -20.91 12.49
C ASP A 19 6.36 -22.24 11.95
N ALA A 20 7.29 -22.86 12.68
CA ALA A 20 7.94 -24.10 12.28
C ALA A 20 7.01 -25.32 12.34
N ASP A 21 5.97 -25.28 13.18
CA ASP A 21 5.06 -26.40 13.35
C ASP A 21 4.14 -26.56 12.13
N VAL A 22 3.69 -25.43 11.57
CA VAL A 22 2.84 -25.39 10.36
C VAL A 22 3.60 -25.03 9.09
N ASN A 23 4.90 -24.73 9.19
CA ASN A 23 5.77 -24.34 8.08
C ASN A 23 5.22 -23.15 7.27
N LYS A 24 4.75 -22.10 7.96
CA LYS A 24 4.17 -20.90 7.33
C LYS A 24 4.64 -19.62 8.00
N ILE A 25 4.67 -18.54 7.22
CA ILE A 25 4.78 -17.19 7.78
C ILE A 25 3.43 -16.82 8.38
N ARG A 26 3.46 -16.31 9.60
CA ARG A 26 2.31 -15.77 10.30
C ARG A 26 2.50 -14.28 10.56
N GLU A 27 1.41 -13.54 10.47
CA GLU A 27 1.36 -12.13 10.85
C GLU A 27 0.19 -11.92 11.80
N ASP A 28 0.50 -11.74 13.08
CA ASP A 28 -0.45 -11.81 14.16
C ASP A 28 -0.63 -10.45 14.85
N PHE A 29 -1.89 -10.05 15.04
CA PHE A 29 -2.27 -8.85 15.78
C PHE A 29 -2.12 -9.11 17.28
N LEU A 30 -1.36 -8.24 17.95
CA LEU A 30 -1.12 -8.35 19.39
C LEU A 30 -2.12 -7.49 20.16
N GLN A 31 -2.06 -6.18 19.95
CA GLN A 31 -2.95 -5.24 20.63
C GLN A 31 -2.94 -3.84 20.00
N PHE A 32 -3.97 -3.06 20.32
CA PHE A 32 -3.95 -1.62 20.18
C PHE A 32 -3.23 -1.01 21.37
N VAL A 33 -2.37 -0.03 21.08
CA VAL A 33 -1.58 0.67 22.08
C VAL A 33 -1.91 2.16 22.02
N PRO A 34 -2.50 2.73 23.09
CA PRO A 34 -2.74 4.17 23.16
C PRO A 34 -1.42 4.92 23.30
N VAL A 35 -1.32 6.09 22.67
CA VAL A 35 -0.15 6.95 22.72
C VAL A 35 -0.55 8.39 23.03
N HIS A 36 0.11 8.95 24.05
CA HIS A 36 -0.10 10.33 24.48
C HIS A 36 0.82 11.32 23.77
N SER A 37 1.97 10.84 23.29
CA SER A 37 2.93 11.59 22.48
C SER A 37 3.16 10.87 21.16
N THR A 38 3.34 11.64 20.09
CA THR A 38 3.71 11.10 18.76
C THR A 38 5.14 11.40 18.36
N THR A 39 6.00 11.79 19.29
CA THR A 39 7.43 11.91 19.00
C THR A 39 8.03 10.52 18.75
N GLY A 40 9.02 10.43 17.86
CA GLY A 40 9.64 9.14 17.54
C GLY A 40 10.23 8.43 18.77
N LEU A 41 10.75 9.19 19.73
CA LEU A 41 11.27 8.66 21.00
C LEU A 41 10.21 7.97 21.85
N GLU A 42 9.09 8.64 22.08
CA GLU A 42 8.03 8.08 22.93
C GLU A 42 7.35 6.89 22.24
N LEU A 43 7.20 6.95 20.91
CA LEU A 43 6.69 5.82 20.12
C LEU A 43 7.63 4.61 20.19
N ALA A 44 8.95 4.79 20.03
CA ALA A 44 9.92 3.71 20.11
C ALA A 44 9.92 3.04 21.50
N LYS A 45 9.98 3.84 22.57
CA LYS A 45 9.88 3.34 23.96
C LYS A 45 8.59 2.58 24.20
N THR A 46 7.47 3.10 23.70
CA THR A 46 6.16 2.46 23.85
C THR A 46 6.13 1.11 23.14
N ILE A 47 6.69 1.01 21.92
CA ILE A 47 6.79 -0.26 21.18
C ILE A 47 7.65 -1.27 21.95
N ILE A 48 8.85 -0.88 22.37
CA ILE A 48 9.79 -1.76 23.08
C ILE A 48 9.18 -2.26 24.39
N SER A 49 8.72 -1.34 25.25
CA SER A 49 8.10 -1.70 26.53
C SER A 49 6.87 -2.59 26.35
N THR A 50 6.04 -2.33 25.33
CA THR A 50 4.88 -3.16 25.04
C THR A 50 5.29 -4.57 24.64
N LEU A 51 6.23 -4.73 23.71
CA LEU A 51 6.68 -6.05 23.27
C LEU A 51 7.34 -6.83 24.41
N SER A 52 8.15 -6.17 25.25
CA SER A 52 8.73 -6.79 26.44
C SER A 52 7.67 -7.19 27.46
N ALA A 53 6.63 -6.38 27.67
CA ALA A 53 5.52 -6.71 28.57
C ALA A 53 4.69 -7.92 28.08
N LEU A 54 4.69 -8.17 26.77
CA LEU A 54 4.10 -9.38 26.17
C LEU A 54 5.02 -10.61 26.26
N GLY A 55 6.20 -10.48 26.89
CA GLY A 55 7.16 -11.57 27.09
C GLY A 55 8.04 -11.88 25.87
N LEU A 56 8.06 -10.99 24.87
CA LEU A 56 8.88 -11.20 23.67
C LEU A 56 10.34 -10.81 23.92
N ASN A 57 11.26 -11.69 23.54
CA ASN A 57 12.68 -11.38 23.54
C ASN A 57 13.07 -10.58 22.29
N LEU A 58 13.30 -9.29 22.47
CA LEU A 58 13.61 -8.34 21.40
C LEU A 58 14.98 -8.57 20.75
N GLN A 59 15.86 -9.37 21.37
CA GLN A 59 17.12 -9.78 20.74
C GLN A 59 16.89 -10.63 19.48
N HIS A 60 15.69 -11.17 19.27
CA HIS A 60 15.29 -11.86 18.04
C HIS A 60 14.58 -10.95 17.01
N MET A 61 14.50 -9.64 17.25
CA MET A 61 13.92 -8.71 16.28
C MET A 61 14.87 -8.58 15.07
N ARG A 62 14.40 -9.04 13.89
CA ARG A 62 15.16 -8.98 12.62
C ARG A 62 14.56 -8.03 11.58
N GLY A 63 13.43 -7.41 11.91
CA GLY A 63 12.80 -6.44 11.04
C GLY A 63 11.81 -5.56 11.79
N GLN A 64 11.58 -4.36 11.24
CA GLN A 64 10.58 -3.42 11.70
C GLN A 64 9.92 -2.78 10.47
N GLY A 65 8.58 -2.70 10.44
CA GLY A 65 7.84 -2.26 9.26
C GLY A 65 6.70 -1.32 9.59
N TYR A 66 6.72 -0.11 9.01
CA TYR A 66 5.65 0.89 9.19
C TYR A 66 5.73 2.01 8.13
N ASP A 67 4.88 3.04 8.27
CA ASP A 67 4.83 4.20 7.37
C ASP A 67 6.04 5.12 7.52
N GLY A 68 6.37 5.85 6.45
CA GLY A 68 7.51 6.76 6.40
C GLY A 68 7.24 8.15 6.98
N ALA A 69 6.24 8.31 7.85
CA ALA A 69 6.03 9.59 8.53
C ALA A 69 7.29 9.96 9.33
N ALA A 70 7.62 11.25 9.44
CA ALA A 70 8.90 11.70 10.01
C ALA A 70 9.21 11.12 11.40
N ASN A 71 8.20 10.99 12.27
CA ASN A 71 8.37 10.40 13.61
C ASN A 71 8.55 8.88 13.59
N MET A 72 8.12 8.20 12.52
CA MET A 72 8.29 6.75 12.33
C MET A 72 9.55 6.46 11.52
N GLY A 73 9.58 6.90 10.26
CA GLY A 73 10.64 6.63 9.27
C GLY A 73 11.86 7.55 9.31
N GLY A 74 11.90 8.56 10.17
CA GLY A 74 12.96 9.57 10.20
C GLY A 74 14.35 8.99 10.52
N LEU A 75 15.36 9.43 9.76
CA LEU A 75 16.74 8.89 9.79
C LEU A 75 17.50 9.10 11.11
N PHE A 76 17.13 10.11 11.90
CA PHE A 76 17.89 10.49 13.11
C PHE A 76 17.10 10.35 14.41
N ARG A 77 15.81 10.70 14.38
CA ARG A 77 14.93 10.76 15.56
C ARG A 77 13.61 10.02 15.36
N GLY A 78 13.46 9.33 14.24
CA GLY A 78 12.30 8.47 14.00
C GLY A 78 12.41 7.18 14.80
N VAL A 79 11.27 6.49 14.98
CA VAL A 79 11.22 5.15 15.57
C VAL A 79 12.27 4.23 14.93
N GLN A 80 12.45 4.31 13.60
CA GLN A 80 13.34 3.40 12.89
C GLN A 80 14.79 3.53 13.30
N ALA A 81 15.28 4.78 13.39
CA ALA A 81 16.64 5.06 13.83
C ALA A 81 16.86 4.66 15.30
N LEU A 82 15.85 4.86 16.16
CA LEU A 82 15.95 4.58 17.58
C LEU A 82 15.93 3.07 17.89
N ILE A 83 15.02 2.33 17.26
CA ILE A 83 14.98 0.86 17.38
C ILE A 83 16.24 0.26 16.77
N LEU A 84 16.68 0.74 15.60
CA LEU A 84 17.90 0.24 14.95
C LEU A 84 19.16 0.51 15.79
N LYS A 85 19.19 1.60 16.56
CA LYS A 85 20.29 1.88 17.50
C LYS A 85 20.39 0.87 18.63
N GLU A 86 19.25 0.39 19.15
CA GLU A 86 19.20 -0.58 20.25
C GLU A 86 19.27 -2.03 19.75
N TYR A 87 18.67 -2.30 18.58
CA TYR A 87 18.60 -3.59 17.91
C TYR A 87 19.12 -3.46 16.48
N PRO A 88 20.46 -3.50 16.25
CA PRO A 88 21.08 -3.22 14.94
C PRO A 88 20.63 -4.12 13.79
N LYS A 89 20.11 -5.31 14.11
CA LYS A 89 19.62 -6.28 13.13
C LYS A 89 18.14 -6.09 12.75
N ALA A 90 17.43 -5.15 13.39
CA ALA A 90 16.03 -4.88 13.12
C ALA A 90 15.89 -3.99 11.88
N LEU A 91 16.06 -4.57 10.68
CA LEU A 91 16.01 -3.83 9.43
C LEU A 91 14.67 -3.09 9.26
N TYR A 92 14.74 -1.79 8.98
CA TYR A 92 13.54 -1.01 8.69
C TYR A 92 13.08 -1.19 7.25
N THR A 93 11.81 -1.57 7.07
CA THR A 93 11.12 -1.54 5.77
C THR A 93 10.04 -0.49 5.78
N HIS A 94 10.15 0.48 4.88
CA HIS A 94 9.06 1.41 4.61
C HIS A 94 7.92 0.66 3.90
N CYS A 95 6.72 0.67 4.48
CA CYS A 95 5.57 -0.08 3.96
C CYS A 95 5.32 0.17 2.47
N PHE A 96 5.43 -0.87 1.63
CA PHE A 96 5.34 -0.74 0.17
C PHE A 96 3.98 -0.21 -0.31
N SER A 97 2.88 -0.64 0.32
CA SER A 97 1.54 -0.10 0.03
C SER A 97 1.45 1.40 0.30
N HIS A 98 2.13 1.89 1.34
CA HIS A 98 2.20 3.31 1.65
C HIS A 98 3.12 4.05 0.67
N CYS A 99 4.29 3.49 0.35
CA CYS A 99 5.18 4.02 -0.69
C CYS A 99 4.45 4.23 -2.01
N LEU A 100 3.71 3.21 -2.48
CA LEU A 100 2.94 3.28 -3.72
C LEU A 100 1.89 4.41 -3.67
N ASN A 101 1.16 4.51 -2.57
CA ASN A 101 0.19 5.59 -2.36
C ASN A 101 0.87 6.97 -2.34
N LEU A 102 2.10 7.09 -1.81
CA LEU A 102 2.86 8.34 -1.85
C LEU A 102 3.31 8.68 -3.28
N CYS A 103 3.87 7.72 -4.05
CA CYS A 103 4.26 7.94 -5.44
C CYS A 103 3.10 8.50 -6.27
N LEU A 104 1.93 7.92 -6.09
CA LEU A 104 0.73 8.30 -6.82
C LEU A 104 0.18 9.66 -6.39
N ASN A 105 0.28 9.99 -5.10
CA ASN A 105 -0.02 11.33 -4.60
C ASN A 105 0.96 12.40 -5.10
N ASP A 106 2.25 12.05 -5.23
CA ASP A 106 3.26 12.95 -5.77
C ASP A 106 2.99 13.25 -7.25
N ALA A 107 2.70 12.23 -8.06
CA ALA A 107 2.32 12.40 -9.47
C ALA A 107 1.00 13.18 -9.64
N SER A 108 0.10 13.13 -8.65
CA SER A 108 -1.15 13.93 -8.65
C SER A 108 -0.91 15.44 -8.50
N LYS A 109 0.32 15.89 -8.21
CA LYS A 109 0.64 17.32 -8.08
C LYS A 109 0.67 18.06 -9.42
N VAL A 110 0.80 17.32 -10.53
CA VAL A 110 0.61 17.87 -11.89
C VAL A 110 -0.73 18.58 -11.93
N LYS A 111 -0.72 19.87 -12.30
CA LYS A 111 -1.85 20.78 -12.08
C LYS A 111 -3.15 20.26 -12.69
N GLN A 112 -3.09 19.75 -13.91
CA GLN A 112 -4.24 19.24 -14.65
C GLN A 112 -4.80 17.98 -13.96
N ILE A 113 -3.94 17.04 -13.56
CA ILE A 113 -4.32 15.84 -12.78
C ILE A 113 -5.02 16.26 -11.47
N ARG A 114 -4.41 17.16 -10.70
CA ARG A 114 -4.99 17.66 -9.43
C ARG A 114 -6.36 18.30 -9.64
N ASN A 115 -6.49 19.13 -10.67
CA ASN A 115 -7.75 19.83 -10.95
C ASN A 115 -8.85 18.84 -11.34
N THR A 116 -8.55 17.86 -12.19
CA THR A 116 -9.48 16.80 -12.58
C THR A 116 -9.93 15.98 -11.37
N LEU A 117 -9.01 15.61 -10.47
CA LEU A 117 -9.34 14.92 -9.23
C LEU A 117 -10.29 15.73 -8.34
N ASN A 118 -10.03 17.03 -8.20
CA ASN A 118 -10.91 17.92 -7.41
C ASN A 118 -12.30 18.02 -8.04
N ILE A 119 -12.41 18.13 -9.36
CA ILE A 119 -13.70 18.17 -10.07
C ILE A 119 -14.49 16.86 -9.82
N ILE A 120 -13.84 15.70 -9.94
CA ILE A 120 -14.48 14.40 -9.66
C ILE A 120 -14.98 14.34 -8.21
N GLN A 121 -14.19 14.83 -7.25
CA GLN A 121 -14.58 14.90 -5.85
C GLN A 121 -15.76 15.84 -5.62
N GLU A 122 -15.77 17.01 -6.27
CA GLU A 122 -16.86 17.99 -6.19
C GLU A 122 -18.16 17.43 -6.77
N VAL A 123 -18.12 16.81 -7.95
CA VAL A 123 -19.30 16.16 -8.56
C VAL A 123 -19.83 15.05 -7.66
N SER A 124 -18.94 14.20 -7.15
CA SER A 124 -19.31 13.12 -6.24
C SER A 124 -19.98 13.67 -4.97
N SER A 125 -19.44 14.74 -4.39
CA SER A 125 -20.03 15.39 -3.22
C SER A 125 -21.37 16.05 -3.56
N PHE A 126 -21.47 16.73 -4.69
CA PHE A 126 -22.67 17.45 -5.13
C PHE A 126 -23.89 16.54 -5.21
N PHE A 127 -23.75 15.35 -5.80
CA PHE A 127 -24.82 14.36 -5.85
C PHE A 127 -25.12 13.73 -4.48
N ARG A 128 -24.09 13.39 -3.69
CA ARG A 128 -24.25 12.71 -2.40
C ARG A 128 -24.82 13.59 -1.29
N MET A 129 -24.66 14.90 -1.38
CA MET A 129 -25.14 15.85 -0.35
C MET A 129 -26.65 16.10 -0.41
N SER A 130 -27.34 15.67 -1.48
CA SER A 130 -28.78 15.84 -1.63
C SER A 130 -29.44 14.53 -2.05
N ALA A 131 -30.42 14.09 -1.26
CA ALA A 131 -31.21 12.89 -1.57
C ALA A 131 -31.90 13.01 -2.94
N LYS A 132 -32.37 14.22 -3.30
CA LYS A 132 -33.00 14.49 -4.60
C LYS A 132 -32.00 14.34 -5.75
N ARG A 133 -30.82 14.96 -5.64
CA ARG A 133 -29.77 14.85 -6.67
C ARG A 133 -29.28 13.40 -6.81
N SER A 134 -29.08 12.72 -5.69
CA SER A 134 -28.76 11.29 -5.67
C SER A 134 -29.81 10.44 -6.38
N TYR A 135 -31.10 10.75 -6.19
CA TYR A 135 -32.19 10.06 -6.88
C TYR A 135 -32.15 10.28 -8.40
N ILE A 136 -31.98 11.52 -8.85
CA ILE A 136 -31.88 11.85 -10.29
C ILE A 136 -30.70 11.11 -10.93
N LEU A 137 -29.52 11.13 -10.29
CA LEU A 137 -28.38 10.38 -10.80
C LEU A 137 -28.67 8.87 -10.84
N LYS A 138 -29.28 8.33 -9.78
CA LYS A 138 -29.63 6.91 -9.70
C LYS A 138 -30.56 6.50 -10.84
N THR A 139 -31.53 7.33 -11.23
CA THR A 139 -32.43 7.05 -12.35
C THR A 139 -31.69 7.02 -13.69
N LYS A 140 -30.65 7.84 -13.88
CA LYS A 140 -29.82 7.77 -15.09
C LYS A 140 -28.91 6.55 -15.12
N LEU A 141 -28.47 6.08 -13.95
CA LEU A 141 -27.56 4.94 -13.79
C LEU A 141 -28.25 3.56 -13.77
N GLU A 142 -29.56 3.45 -14.06
CA GLU A 142 -30.29 2.17 -13.98
C GLU A 142 -29.73 1.07 -14.89
N SER A 143 -29.09 1.43 -15.99
CA SER A 143 -28.41 0.50 -16.90
C SER A 143 -27.04 0.04 -16.42
N LYS A 144 -26.49 0.64 -15.34
CA LYS A 144 -25.15 0.40 -14.83
C LYS A 144 -25.17 -0.54 -13.62
N PRO A 145 -24.06 -1.26 -13.35
CA PRO A 145 -23.97 -2.17 -12.19
C PRO A 145 -23.82 -1.42 -10.85
N PHE A 146 -23.86 -0.09 -10.84
CA PHE A 146 -23.72 0.76 -9.65
C PHE A 146 -24.80 1.84 -9.63
N SER A 147 -25.23 2.21 -8.43
CA SER A 147 -26.37 3.12 -8.21
C SER A 147 -25.98 4.56 -7.83
N GLY A 148 -24.68 4.87 -7.86
CA GLY A 148 -24.18 6.22 -7.56
C GLY A 148 -22.66 6.28 -7.42
N LEU A 149 -22.16 7.49 -7.15
CA LEU A 149 -20.72 7.77 -7.08
C LEU A 149 -20.11 7.41 -5.72
N LYS A 150 -18.92 6.84 -5.76
CA LYS A 150 -18.13 6.58 -4.55
C LYS A 150 -17.58 7.88 -3.96
N LYS A 151 -17.42 7.90 -2.64
CA LYS A 151 -16.76 9.01 -1.96
C LYS A 151 -15.28 8.98 -2.35
N TYR A 152 -14.77 10.09 -2.84
CA TYR A 152 -13.34 10.24 -3.09
C TYR A 152 -12.57 10.17 -1.76
N CYS A 153 -11.60 9.25 -1.66
CA CYS A 153 -10.81 9.05 -0.44
C CYS A 153 -9.40 9.60 -0.63
N GLU A 154 -9.05 10.67 0.10
CA GLU A 154 -7.73 11.29 0.00
C GLU A 154 -6.58 10.38 0.50
N THR A 155 -6.86 9.39 1.34
CA THR A 155 -5.78 8.66 2.03
C THR A 155 -5.54 7.24 1.53
N ARG A 156 -6.36 6.74 0.59
CA ARG A 156 -6.33 5.35 0.10
C ARG A 156 -6.48 5.29 -1.41
N TRP A 157 -5.40 4.98 -2.10
CA TRP A 157 -5.36 5.00 -3.56
C TRP A 157 -6.31 4.02 -4.25
N VAL A 158 -6.48 2.81 -3.72
CA VAL A 158 -7.41 1.81 -4.30
C VAL A 158 -8.84 2.37 -4.36
N GLU A 159 -9.28 3.05 -3.30
CA GLU A 159 -10.61 3.69 -3.26
C GLU A 159 -10.70 4.85 -4.29
N ARG A 160 -9.60 5.56 -4.56
CA ARG A 160 -9.55 6.60 -5.61
C ARG A 160 -9.67 6.01 -7.02
N HIS A 161 -8.95 4.93 -7.29
CA HIS A 161 -9.07 4.22 -8.56
C HIS A 161 -10.50 3.76 -8.81
N GLU A 162 -11.12 3.11 -7.82
CA GLU A 162 -12.50 2.65 -7.94
C GLU A 162 -13.48 3.81 -8.12
N ALA A 163 -13.25 4.95 -7.46
CA ALA A 163 -14.07 6.14 -7.67
C ALA A 163 -13.92 6.70 -9.09
N LEU A 164 -12.69 6.79 -9.62
CA LEU A 164 -12.46 7.23 -11.00
C LEU A 164 -13.07 6.27 -12.01
N SER A 165 -12.87 4.96 -11.86
CA SER A 165 -13.41 3.95 -12.77
C SER A 165 -14.94 4.02 -12.83
N ILE A 166 -15.62 4.10 -11.68
CA ILE A 166 -17.08 4.29 -11.63
C ILE A 166 -17.50 5.61 -12.26
N PHE A 167 -16.74 6.68 -12.04
CA PHE A 167 -17.02 7.98 -12.62
C PHE A 167 -16.92 7.96 -14.15
N VAL A 168 -15.88 7.34 -14.71
CA VAL A 168 -15.68 7.21 -16.15
C VAL A 168 -16.74 6.30 -16.77
N ASP A 169 -17.03 5.15 -16.15
CA ASP A 169 -18.07 4.22 -16.63
C ASP A 169 -19.46 4.84 -16.68
N GLY A 170 -19.76 5.77 -15.77
CA GLY A 170 -21.03 6.49 -15.67
C GLY A 170 -20.97 7.91 -16.23
N PHE A 171 -19.93 8.28 -16.98
CA PHE A 171 -19.64 9.68 -17.34
C PHE A 171 -20.81 10.35 -18.05
N LEU A 172 -21.39 9.68 -19.07
CA LEU A 172 -22.50 10.21 -19.84
C LEU A 172 -23.74 10.41 -18.96
N GLU A 173 -24.06 9.43 -18.12
CA GLU A 173 -25.20 9.48 -17.22
C GLU A 173 -25.05 10.61 -16.17
N ILE A 174 -23.83 10.89 -15.73
CA ILE A 174 -23.51 12.02 -14.84
C ILE A 174 -23.77 13.35 -15.57
N VAL A 175 -23.33 13.49 -16.82
CA VAL A 175 -23.56 14.71 -17.61
C VAL A 175 -25.05 14.94 -17.82
N LEU A 176 -25.80 13.92 -18.24
CA LEU A 176 -27.26 14.00 -18.42
C LEU A 176 -27.99 14.33 -17.11
N ALA A 177 -27.54 13.79 -15.98
CA ALA A 177 -28.10 14.12 -14.68
C ALA A 177 -27.86 15.59 -14.29
N LEU A 178 -26.71 16.17 -14.67
CA LEU A 178 -26.45 17.59 -14.46
C LEU A 178 -27.31 18.47 -15.38
N GLU A 179 -27.54 18.07 -16.63
CA GLU A 179 -28.42 18.79 -17.57
C GLU A 179 -29.88 18.84 -17.07
N ASP A 180 -30.38 17.74 -16.54
CA ASP A 180 -31.71 17.70 -15.89
C ASP A 180 -31.78 18.68 -14.72
N LEU A 181 -30.74 18.77 -13.89
CA LEU A 181 -30.68 19.70 -12.75
C LEU A 181 -30.54 21.17 -13.20
N MET A 182 -29.83 21.42 -14.29
CA MET A 182 -29.70 22.75 -14.88
C MET A 182 -31.06 23.25 -15.39
N THR A 183 -31.80 22.40 -16.10
CA THR A 183 -33.08 22.75 -16.73
C THR A 183 -34.23 22.82 -15.72
N SER A 184 -34.29 21.88 -14.77
CA SER A 184 -35.39 21.80 -13.80
C SER A 184 -35.26 22.78 -12.63
N GLU A 185 -34.05 23.12 -12.20
CA GLU A 185 -33.83 23.91 -10.97
C GLU A 185 -33.01 25.19 -11.16
N ASN A 186 -32.46 25.44 -12.35
CA ASN A 186 -31.47 26.51 -12.56
C ASN A 186 -30.33 26.47 -11.52
N ASP A 187 -29.92 25.26 -11.10
CA ASP A 187 -28.88 25.08 -10.09
C ASP A 187 -27.53 25.56 -10.65
N LYS A 188 -27.07 26.71 -10.16
CA LYS A 188 -25.80 27.32 -10.60
C LYS A 188 -24.60 26.40 -10.39
N SER A 189 -24.62 25.55 -9.35
CA SER A 189 -23.56 24.58 -9.12
C SER A 189 -23.59 23.48 -10.17
N ALA A 190 -24.77 23.00 -10.58
CA ALA A 190 -24.90 22.03 -11.66
C ALA A 190 -24.36 22.60 -13.00
N ILE A 191 -24.66 23.87 -13.31
CA ILE A 191 -24.15 24.55 -14.52
C ILE A 191 -22.61 24.62 -14.51
N LEU A 192 -22.00 24.96 -13.37
CA LEU A 192 -20.54 25.07 -13.26
C LEU A 192 -19.84 23.71 -13.37
N LEU A 193 -20.43 22.67 -12.76
CA LEU A 193 -19.90 21.30 -12.83
C LEU A 193 -20.03 20.74 -14.25
N HIS A 194 -21.19 20.93 -14.90
CA HIS A 194 -21.41 20.51 -16.28
C HIS A 194 -20.38 21.14 -17.23
N LYS A 195 -20.16 22.45 -17.16
CA LYS A 195 -19.11 23.14 -17.94
C LYS A 195 -17.71 22.60 -17.68
N SER A 196 -17.45 22.14 -16.46
CA SER A 196 -16.14 21.57 -16.09
C SER A 196 -15.96 20.16 -16.66
N LEU A 197 -17.04 19.36 -16.72
CA LEU A 197 -17.04 18.03 -17.33
C LEU A 197 -17.00 18.09 -18.87
N CYS A 198 -17.72 19.03 -19.47
CA CYS A 198 -17.73 19.29 -20.90
C CYS A 198 -16.54 20.16 -21.34
N ASN A 199 -15.35 19.84 -20.84
CA ASN A 199 -14.09 20.48 -21.20
C ASN A 199 -13.11 19.42 -21.69
N PHE A 200 -12.60 19.57 -22.91
CA PHE A 200 -11.68 18.58 -23.48
C PHE A 200 -10.44 18.32 -22.61
N GLN A 201 -9.91 19.34 -21.93
CA GLN A 201 -8.79 19.17 -20.99
C GLN A 201 -9.17 18.24 -19.83
N PHE A 202 -10.40 18.31 -19.33
CA PHE A 202 -10.89 17.39 -18.29
C PHE A 202 -10.96 15.96 -18.84
N LEU A 203 -11.55 15.78 -20.03
CA LEU A 203 -11.73 14.47 -20.68
C LEU A 203 -10.39 13.78 -20.95
N ILE A 204 -9.45 14.45 -21.62
CA ILE A 204 -8.13 13.87 -21.90
C ILE A 204 -7.36 13.56 -20.61
N THR A 205 -7.50 14.40 -19.59
CA THR A 205 -6.88 14.14 -18.28
C THR A 205 -7.48 12.92 -17.61
N CYS A 206 -8.81 12.75 -17.65
CA CYS A 206 -9.49 11.56 -17.15
C CYS A 206 -9.01 10.30 -17.88
N SER A 207 -8.92 10.30 -19.21
CA SER A 207 -8.44 9.15 -19.99
C SER A 207 -6.97 8.81 -19.69
N ILE A 208 -6.10 9.81 -19.53
CA ILE A 208 -4.71 9.62 -19.08
C ILE A 208 -4.68 8.97 -17.69
N MET A 209 -5.47 9.52 -16.77
CA MET A 209 -5.54 9.02 -15.40
C MET A 209 -6.02 7.58 -15.35
N GLU A 210 -7.10 7.26 -16.04
CA GLU A 210 -7.68 5.91 -16.12
C GLU A 210 -6.64 4.89 -16.59
N ARG A 211 -5.88 5.22 -17.65
CA ARG A 211 -4.85 4.32 -18.17
C ARG A 211 -3.74 4.04 -17.16
N VAL A 212 -3.18 5.07 -16.53
CA VAL A 212 -2.08 4.94 -15.55
C VAL A 212 -2.56 4.27 -14.28
N LEU A 213 -3.79 4.59 -13.86
CA LEU A 213 -4.43 4.03 -12.69
C LEU A 213 -4.74 2.55 -12.87
N GLY A 214 -5.23 2.14 -14.04
CA GLY A 214 -5.48 0.74 -14.35
C GLY A 214 -4.23 -0.13 -14.20
N ILE A 215 -3.06 0.37 -14.60
CA ILE A 215 -1.78 -0.34 -14.43
C ILE A 215 -1.40 -0.47 -12.95
N THR A 216 -1.60 0.60 -12.17
CA THR A 216 -1.20 0.64 -10.75
C THR A 216 -2.23 0.00 -9.80
N TYR A 217 -3.44 -0.29 -10.28
CA TYR A 217 -4.50 -0.93 -9.49
C TYR A 217 -4.14 -2.33 -9.02
N THR A 218 -3.65 -3.17 -9.93
CA THR A 218 -3.32 -4.57 -9.66
C THR A 218 -2.26 -4.67 -8.57
N ILE A 219 -1.19 -3.89 -8.68
CA ILE A 219 -0.14 -3.84 -7.66
C ILE A 219 -0.65 -3.22 -6.34
N SER A 220 -1.54 -2.23 -6.39
CA SER A 220 -2.13 -1.64 -5.18
C SER A 220 -2.94 -2.65 -4.38
N LYS A 221 -3.72 -3.51 -5.05
CA LYS A 221 -4.45 -4.62 -4.41
C LYS A 221 -3.50 -5.71 -3.93
N TYR A 222 -2.52 -6.08 -4.76
CA TYR A 222 -1.55 -7.10 -4.42
C TYR A 222 -0.78 -6.74 -3.15
N LEU A 223 -0.26 -5.52 -3.02
CA LEU A 223 0.45 -5.04 -1.81
C LEU A 223 -0.44 -4.91 -0.56
N GLN A 224 -1.74 -5.19 -0.64
CA GLN A 224 -2.64 -5.23 0.52
C GLN A 224 -2.97 -6.67 0.97
N THR A 225 -2.47 -7.69 0.27
CA THR A 225 -2.66 -9.08 0.69
C THR A 225 -1.77 -9.43 1.88
N GLU A 226 -2.14 -10.51 2.56
CA GLU A 226 -1.39 -11.05 3.69
C GLU A 226 -0.22 -11.89 3.19
N ASN A 227 0.79 -12.10 4.04
CA ASN A 227 1.89 -13.06 3.81
C ASN A 227 2.68 -12.87 2.51
N ILE A 228 2.73 -11.65 1.97
CA ILE A 228 3.55 -11.31 0.80
C ILE A 228 5.02 -11.34 1.22
N ASP A 229 5.88 -11.97 0.42
CA ASP A 229 7.34 -11.89 0.59
C ASP A 229 7.93 -10.67 -0.13
N ILE A 230 9.05 -10.18 0.38
CA ILE A 230 9.64 -8.92 -0.08
C ILE A 230 10.14 -8.96 -1.52
N ILE A 231 10.52 -10.14 -2.03
CA ILE A 231 11.06 -10.30 -3.39
C ILE A 231 9.92 -10.26 -4.39
N THR A 232 8.85 -11.01 -4.15
CA THR A 232 7.69 -11.02 -5.05
C THR A 232 7.06 -9.64 -5.14
N ALA A 233 6.99 -8.93 -4.01
CA ALA A 233 6.56 -7.53 -3.99
C ALA A 233 7.49 -6.63 -4.83
N LYS A 234 8.82 -6.75 -4.66
CA LYS A 234 9.81 -5.98 -5.41
C LYS A 234 9.74 -6.27 -6.92
N ASN A 235 9.70 -7.54 -7.31
CA ASN A 235 9.56 -7.96 -8.70
C ASN A 235 8.26 -7.42 -9.32
N SER A 236 7.15 -7.43 -8.57
CA SER A 236 5.87 -6.90 -9.05
C SER A 236 5.90 -5.38 -9.24
N ILE A 237 6.63 -4.66 -8.38
CA ILE A 237 6.90 -3.23 -8.54
C ILE A 237 7.77 -2.99 -9.78
N GLU A 238 8.84 -3.76 -9.98
CA GLU A 238 9.71 -3.67 -11.16
C GLU A 238 8.92 -3.88 -12.46
N ILE A 239 8.08 -4.91 -12.54
CA ILE A 239 7.18 -5.16 -13.68
C ILE A 239 6.27 -3.95 -13.93
N THR A 240 5.70 -3.38 -12.88
CA THR A 240 4.83 -2.20 -12.98
C THR A 240 5.61 -0.99 -13.50
N THR A 241 6.81 -0.74 -12.97
CA THR A 241 7.71 0.34 -13.41
C THR A 241 8.07 0.19 -14.88
N THR A 242 8.47 -1.00 -15.31
CA THR A 242 8.78 -1.30 -16.72
C THR A 242 7.57 -1.08 -17.61
N LYS A 243 6.37 -1.49 -17.18
CA LYS A 243 5.14 -1.23 -17.94
C LYS A 243 4.82 0.26 -18.06
N LEU A 244 5.01 1.03 -16.99
CA LEU A 244 4.83 2.49 -16.99
C LEU A 244 5.84 3.19 -17.92
N GLN A 245 7.09 2.73 -17.95
CA GLN A 245 8.10 3.20 -18.91
C GLN A 245 7.69 2.88 -20.35
N HIS A 246 7.19 1.67 -20.60
CA HIS A 246 6.78 1.28 -21.96
C HIS A 246 5.59 2.06 -22.48
N ILE A 247 4.62 2.48 -21.64
CA ILE A 247 3.49 3.30 -22.12
C ILE A 247 3.89 4.75 -22.41
N ARG A 248 5.07 5.19 -21.99
CA ARG A 248 5.59 6.54 -22.22
C ARG A 248 6.09 6.71 -23.65
N ASN A 249 5.20 6.60 -24.63
CA ASN A 249 5.49 6.79 -26.04
C ASN A 249 4.29 7.38 -26.80
N GLU A 250 4.52 7.82 -28.03
CA GLU A 250 3.52 8.50 -28.85
C GLU A 250 2.37 7.58 -29.29
N VAL A 251 2.67 6.32 -29.60
CA VAL A 251 1.69 5.33 -30.06
C VAL A 251 0.68 4.98 -28.97
N GLU A 252 1.16 4.77 -27.74
CA GLU A 252 0.27 4.51 -26.60
C GLU A 252 -0.50 5.78 -26.21
N PHE A 253 0.10 6.96 -26.32
CA PHE A 253 -0.63 8.21 -26.08
C PHE A 253 -1.74 8.44 -27.12
N GLN A 254 -1.50 8.11 -28.40
CA GLN A 254 -2.51 8.27 -29.45
C GLN A 254 -3.79 7.48 -29.11
N LYS A 255 -3.66 6.24 -28.62
CA LYS A 255 -4.82 5.43 -28.17
C LYS A 255 -5.61 6.10 -27.04
N ILE A 256 -4.91 6.75 -26.10
CA ILE A 256 -5.54 7.50 -25.01
C ILE A 256 -6.27 8.73 -25.56
N PHE A 257 -5.65 9.41 -26.54
CA PHE A 257 -6.22 10.58 -27.20
C PHE A 257 -7.48 10.24 -28.00
N ASP A 258 -7.46 9.13 -28.75
CA ASP A 258 -8.62 8.64 -29.49
C ASP A 258 -9.79 8.30 -28.55
N SER A 259 -9.51 7.62 -27.43
CA SER A 259 -10.51 7.35 -26.39
C SER A 259 -11.09 8.64 -25.77
N ALA A 260 -10.27 9.68 -25.61
CA ALA A 260 -10.75 10.98 -25.14
C ALA A 260 -11.63 11.70 -26.17
N ILE A 261 -11.35 11.53 -27.47
CA ILE A 261 -12.20 12.03 -28.56
C ILE A 261 -13.57 11.33 -28.52
N GLU A 262 -13.60 10.00 -28.43
CA GLU A 262 -14.85 9.24 -28.33
C GLU A 262 -15.69 9.67 -27.12
N MET A 263 -15.05 10.01 -26.00
CA MET A 263 -15.73 10.56 -24.83
C MET A 263 -16.26 11.98 -25.07
N ALA A 264 -15.52 12.80 -25.81
CA ALA A 264 -15.88 14.18 -26.13
C ALA A 264 -17.05 14.24 -27.13
N GLU A 265 -17.10 13.34 -28.10
CA GLU A 265 -18.20 13.22 -29.06
C GLU A 265 -19.55 12.92 -28.38
N LYS A 266 -19.54 12.14 -27.30
CA LYS A 266 -20.76 11.82 -26.52
C LYS A 266 -21.38 13.03 -25.83
N VAL A 267 -20.63 14.12 -25.67
CA VAL A 267 -21.04 15.35 -24.98
C VAL A 267 -20.86 16.59 -25.86
N ASP A 268 -20.74 16.42 -27.18
CA ASP A 268 -20.59 17.48 -28.18
C ASP A 268 -19.42 18.45 -27.91
N VAL A 269 -18.29 17.94 -27.41
CA VAL A 269 -17.07 18.71 -27.14
C VAL A 269 -16.02 18.46 -28.22
N SER A 270 -15.44 19.53 -28.76
CA SER A 270 -14.30 19.42 -29.69
C SER A 270 -12.94 19.50 -28.97
N PRO A 271 -11.89 18.84 -29.50
CA PRO A 271 -10.52 19.02 -29.02
C PRO A 271 -10.05 20.47 -29.21
N ILE A 272 -9.70 21.14 -28.11
CA ILE A 272 -9.24 22.53 -28.12
C ILE A 272 -8.00 22.66 -27.22
N ILE A 273 -7.02 23.45 -27.66
CA ILE A 273 -5.89 23.89 -26.83
C ILE A 273 -6.31 25.16 -26.09
N SER A 274 -6.06 25.22 -24.78
CA SER A 274 -6.25 26.45 -24.00
C SER A 274 -5.33 27.56 -24.55
N ARG A 275 -5.90 28.74 -24.87
CA ARG A 275 -5.20 29.88 -25.49
C ARG A 275 -3.76 30.09 -24.95
N THR A 276 -2.77 29.89 -25.81
CA THR A 276 -1.38 30.31 -25.62
C THR A 276 -1.30 31.82 -25.90
N VAL A 277 -0.72 32.59 -24.98
CA VAL A 277 -0.37 34.00 -25.22
C VAL A 277 1.14 34.13 -25.15
N GLY A 278 1.72 35.01 -25.97
CA GLY A 278 3.17 35.09 -26.22
C GLY A 278 4.05 35.32 -24.98
N THR A 279 3.48 35.79 -23.86
CA THR A 279 4.15 35.82 -22.56
C THR A 279 3.23 35.24 -21.48
N GLN A 280 3.68 34.16 -20.82
CA GLN A 280 3.03 33.61 -19.62
C GLN A 280 4.09 33.44 -18.53
N LYS A 281 3.98 34.21 -17.43
CA LYS A 281 4.90 34.11 -16.27
C LYS A 281 4.62 32.91 -15.35
N HIS A 282 3.43 32.31 -15.44
CA HIS A 282 2.93 31.32 -14.46
C HIS A 282 2.42 30.00 -15.08
N ARG A 283 2.69 29.76 -16.37
CA ARG A 283 2.30 28.53 -17.09
C ARG A 283 3.40 28.17 -18.09
N ALA A 284 3.64 26.87 -18.28
CA ALA A 284 4.54 26.38 -19.31
C ALA A 284 3.96 26.67 -20.70
N ASN A 285 4.76 27.30 -21.56
CA ASN A 285 4.40 27.60 -22.93
C ASN A 285 5.04 26.55 -23.83
N TYR A 286 4.35 25.42 -24.03
CA TYR A 286 4.84 24.37 -24.91
C TYR A 286 4.70 24.84 -26.35
N ILE A 287 5.83 24.93 -27.07
CA ILE A 287 5.84 25.28 -28.49
C ILE A 287 5.38 24.04 -29.25
N VAL A 288 4.17 24.09 -29.77
CA VAL A 288 3.56 23.05 -30.61
C VAL A 288 3.11 23.71 -31.90
N ASN A 289 3.07 22.95 -33.00
CA ASN A 289 2.47 23.44 -34.25
C ASN A 289 1.01 23.85 -33.98
N ASP A 290 0.56 24.93 -34.63
CA ASP A 290 -0.79 25.44 -34.46
C ASP A 290 -1.82 24.32 -34.69
N GLY A 291 -2.64 24.06 -33.66
CA GLY A 291 -3.72 23.07 -33.73
C GLY A 291 -3.35 21.62 -33.34
N ASP A 292 -2.08 21.30 -33.07
CA ASP A 292 -1.67 19.94 -32.66
C ASP A 292 -2.03 19.66 -31.18
N CYS A 293 -3.32 19.37 -30.95
CA CYS A 293 -3.87 19.04 -29.64
C CYS A 293 -3.22 17.77 -29.05
N CYS A 294 -2.95 16.77 -29.90
CA CYS A 294 -2.39 15.49 -29.45
C CYS A 294 -1.00 15.71 -28.84
N THR A 295 -0.09 16.36 -29.57
CA THR A 295 1.24 16.65 -29.04
C THR A 295 1.19 17.58 -27.82
N TYR A 296 0.29 18.58 -27.82
CA TYR A 296 0.13 19.47 -26.68
C TYR A 296 -0.16 18.69 -25.39
N TYR A 297 -1.19 17.84 -25.37
CA TYR A 297 -1.59 17.10 -24.16
C TYR A 297 -0.59 16.00 -23.77
N ARG A 298 0.10 15.42 -24.75
CA ARG A 298 1.18 14.46 -24.52
C ARG A 298 2.32 15.07 -23.70
N VAL A 299 2.81 16.24 -24.14
CA VAL A 299 3.97 16.89 -23.52
C VAL A 299 3.59 17.67 -22.26
N SER A 300 2.38 18.22 -22.19
CA SER A 300 1.95 19.07 -21.07
C SER A 300 1.33 18.32 -19.89
N ILE A 301 0.80 17.11 -20.11
CA ILE A 301 0.11 16.32 -19.06
C ILE A 301 0.69 14.91 -18.97
N PHE A 302 0.68 14.15 -20.07
CA PHE A 302 0.98 12.72 -20.02
C PHE A 302 2.42 12.40 -19.61
N TYR A 303 3.42 13.01 -20.28
CA TYR A 303 4.82 12.80 -19.92
C TYR A 303 5.17 13.31 -18.52
N PRO A 304 4.81 14.55 -18.12
CA PRO A 304 5.04 15.00 -16.75
C PRO A 304 4.43 14.07 -15.69
N TYR A 305 3.21 13.59 -15.93
CA TYR A 305 2.54 12.69 -14.99
C TYR A 305 3.25 11.34 -14.85
N LEU A 306 3.71 10.75 -15.96
CA LEU A 306 4.49 9.51 -15.93
C LEU A 306 5.89 9.72 -15.36
N ASP A 307 6.55 10.83 -15.68
CA ASP A 307 7.90 11.13 -15.23
C ASP A 307 7.95 11.36 -13.72
N ASP A 308 7.01 12.14 -13.17
CA ASP A 308 6.87 12.35 -11.72
C ASP A 308 6.58 11.01 -11.00
N LEU A 309 5.74 10.16 -11.60
CA LEU A 309 5.41 8.85 -11.04
C LEU A 309 6.63 7.92 -11.05
N LEU A 310 7.33 7.80 -12.18
CA LEU A 310 8.51 6.95 -12.34
C LEU A 310 9.67 7.41 -11.46
N SER A 311 9.91 8.72 -11.38
CA SER A 311 10.89 9.31 -10.46
C SER A 311 10.57 8.95 -9.01
N SER A 312 9.30 9.10 -8.59
CA SER A 312 8.86 8.74 -7.24
C SER A 312 9.01 7.24 -6.94
N PHE A 313 8.73 6.36 -7.92
CA PHE A 313 8.94 4.91 -7.79
C PHE A 313 10.42 4.60 -7.53
N ASN A 314 11.32 5.17 -8.32
CA ASN A 314 12.76 4.97 -8.19
C ASN A 314 13.28 5.46 -6.83
N GLU A 315 12.84 6.61 -6.35
CA GLU A 315 13.28 7.13 -5.05
C GLU A 315 12.81 6.27 -3.87
N ARG A 316 11.55 5.81 -3.89
CA ARG A 316 10.92 5.18 -2.73
C ARG A 316 11.15 3.67 -2.62
N PHE A 317 11.30 2.96 -3.74
CA PHE A 317 11.44 1.50 -3.73
C PHE A 317 12.89 1.01 -3.84
N ASN A 318 13.87 1.90 -4.07
CA ASN A 318 15.30 1.52 -4.10
C ASN A 318 15.98 1.51 -2.72
N SER A 319 15.28 1.89 -1.65
CA SER A 319 15.81 1.85 -0.28
C SER A 319 16.11 0.42 0.17
N ASN A 320 17.27 0.20 0.82
CA ASN A 320 17.75 -1.12 1.28
C ASN A 320 17.86 -2.19 0.19
N SER A 321 17.94 -1.78 -1.08
CA SER A 321 17.95 -2.70 -2.22
C SER A 321 19.16 -3.63 -2.18
N SER A 322 20.32 -3.20 -1.68
CA SER A 322 21.56 -3.99 -1.65
C SER A 322 21.47 -5.19 -0.72
N LEU A 323 21.01 -5.02 0.53
CA LEU A 323 20.87 -6.12 1.48
C LEU A 323 19.79 -7.12 1.03
N ILE A 324 18.66 -6.63 0.53
CA ILE A 324 17.59 -7.49 -0.03
C ILE A 324 18.10 -8.23 -1.27
N SER A 325 18.87 -7.57 -2.13
CA SER A 325 19.48 -8.21 -3.30
C SER A 325 20.46 -9.31 -2.88
N SER A 326 21.30 -9.04 -1.88
CA SER A 326 22.25 -10.01 -1.29
C SER A 326 21.52 -11.24 -0.72
N LEU A 327 20.45 -11.04 0.07
CA LEU A 327 19.59 -12.13 0.54
C LEU A 327 18.95 -12.91 -0.62
N SER A 328 18.57 -12.21 -1.69
CA SER A 328 17.94 -12.83 -2.86
C SER A 328 18.88 -13.73 -3.67
N CYS A 329 20.20 -13.67 -3.44
CA CYS A 329 21.16 -14.53 -4.12
C CYS A 329 20.97 -16.01 -3.77
N LEU A 330 20.42 -16.32 -2.59
CA LEU A 330 20.10 -17.69 -2.17
C LEU A 330 18.86 -18.27 -2.85
N LEU A 331 18.05 -17.43 -3.52
CA LEU A 331 16.91 -17.94 -4.27
C LEU A 331 17.39 -18.75 -5.46
N PRO A 332 16.82 -19.92 -5.72
CA PRO A 332 17.30 -20.76 -6.80
C PRO A 332 17.06 -20.20 -8.20
N SER A 333 16.13 -19.24 -8.36
CA SER A 333 15.98 -18.46 -9.59
C SER A 333 17.15 -17.51 -9.88
N LYS A 334 17.93 -17.15 -8.85
CA LYS A 334 19.04 -16.20 -8.93
C LYS A 334 20.39 -16.83 -8.63
N ILE A 335 20.45 -17.94 -7.91
CA ILE A 335 21.70 -18.55 -7.42
C ILE A 335 22.69 -18.86 -8.55
N LYS A 336 22.20 -19.28 -9.72
CA LYS A 336 23.03 -19.60 -10.89
C LYS A 336 23.81 -18.40 -11.44
N LYS A 337 23.35 -17.17 -11.16
CA LYS A 337 23.94 -15.93 -11.68
C LYS A 337 24.80 -15.20 -10.65
N ASN A 338 24.73 -15.63 -9.39
CA ASN A 338 25.42 -14.97 -8.29
C ASN A 338 26.55 -15.85 -7.78
N THR A 339 27.52 -15.18 -7.18
CA THR A 339 28.67 -15.77 -6.50
C THR A 339 28.50 -15.68 -5.00
N PHE A 340 29.36 -16.37 -4.26
CA PHE A 340 29.39 -16.26 -2.80
C PHE A 340 29.63 -14.81 -2.32
N ASP A 341 30.43 -14.03 -3.06
CA ASP A 341 30.75 -12.64 -2.72
C ASP A 341 29.51 -11.73 -2.76
N ASP A 342 28.50 -12.06 -3.57
CA ASP A 342 27.24 -11.32 -3.63
C ASP A 342 26.40 -11.49 -2.34
N LEU A 343 26.66 -12.55 -1.55
CA LEU A 343 26.01 -12.80 -0.26
C LEU A 343 26.67 -12.04 0.91
N GLN A 344 27.88 -11.50 0.70
CA GLN A 344 28.73 -10.96 1.78
C GLN A 344 28.02 -9.92 2.65
N MET A 345 27.24 -9.02 2.05
CA MET A 345 26.50 -7.99 2.79
C MET A 345 25.49 -8.59 3.77
N ALA A 346 24.76 -9.64 3.37
CA ALA A 346 23.83 -10.34 4.26
C ALA A 346 24.56 -11.10 5.37
N LEU A 347 25.71 -11.72 5.04
CA LEU A 347 26.52 -12.46 6.01
C LEU A 347 27.07 -11.54 7.10
N GLU A 348 27.61 -10.39 6.72
CA GLU A 348 28.13 -9.40 7.66
C GLU A 348 27.03 -8.83 8.56
N PHE A 349 25.85 -8.56 7.98
CA PHE A 349 24.73 -7.97 8.71
C PHE A 349 24.12 -8.95 9.73
N TYR A 350 24.00 -10.23 9.39
CA TYR A 350 23.39 -11.26 10.24
C TYR A 350 24.38 -12.21 10.91
N LYS A 351 25.68 -11.87 10.97
CA LYS A 351 26.75 -12.74 11.44
C LYS A 351 26.46 -13.44 12.79
N ASP A 352 25.91 -12.75 13.78
CA ASP A 352 25.67 -13.36 15.11
C ASP A 352 24.42 -14.27 15.16
N ASP A 353 23.66 -14.38 14.06
CA ASP A 353 22.60 -15.38 13.92
C ASP A 353 23.09 -16.68 13.28
N LEU A 354 24.27 -16.64 12.66
CA LEU A 354 24.83 -17.75 11.92
C LEU A 354 25.74 -18.58 12.83
N GLN A 355 25.81 -19.89 12.58
CA GLN A 355 26.69 -20.80 13.30
C GLN A 355 28.10 -20.73 12.72
N ILE A 356 28.67 -19.53 12.69
CA ILE A 356 30.00 -19.27 12.13
C ILE A 356 31.01 -19.42 13.26
N ASP A 357 31.37 -20.65 13.59
CA ASP A 357 32.60 -20.92 14.33
C ASP A 357 33.77 -20.65 13.37
N SER A 358 34.30 -19.43 13.35
CA SER A 358 35.58 -18.98 12.74
C SER A 358 35.97 -19.38 11.29
N TYR A 359 35.23 -20.23 10.58
CA TYR A 359 35.60 -20.79 9.28
C TYR A 359 34.63 -20.32 8.19
N SER A 360 34.98 -19.23 7.50
CA SER A 360 34.23 -18.78 6.30
C SER A 360 34.17 -19.86 5.21
N SER A 361 35.09 -20.84 5.24
CA SER A 361 35.13 -21.96 4.31
C SER A 361 33.93 -22.91 4.44
N THR A 362 33.39 -23.13 5.64
CA THR A 362 32.24 -24.03 5.83
C THR A 362 30.98 -23.45 5.21
N LEU A 363 30.73 -22.15 5.43
CA LEU A 363 29.61 -21.44 4.85
C LEU A 363 29.73 -21.32 3.32
N LYS A 364 30.96 -21.12 2.81
CA LYS A 364 31.23 -21.14 1.37
C LYS A 364 30.94 -22.52 0.77
N GLY A 365 31.36 -23.60 1.42
CA GLY A 365 31.02 -24.97 1.00
C GLY A 365 29.51 -25.24 1.03
N GLU A 366 28.81 -24.76 2.05
CA GLU A 366 27.36 -24.83 2.16
C GLU A 366 26.67 -24.12 0.97
N PHE A 367 27.16 -22.93 0.59
CA PHE A 367 26.68 -22.19 -0.58
C PHE A 367 26.94 -22.92 -1.90
N GLU A 368 28.15 -23.46 -2.10
CA GLU A 368 28.50 -24.20 -3.32
C GLU A 368 27.65 -25.47 -3.47
N LEU A 369 27.42 -26.21 -2.38
CA LEU A 369 26.51 -27.36 -2.38
C LEU A 369 25.06 -26.95 -2.65
N TRP A 370 24.63 -25.82 -2.09
CA TRP A 370 23.30 -25.26 -2.35
C TRP A 370 23.14 -24.86 -3.83
N GLN A 371 24.17 -24.28 -4.44
CA GLN A 371 24.20 -23.99 -5.87
C GLN A 371 24.06 -25.26 -6.71
N MET A 372 24.87 -26.28 -6.44
CA MET A 372 24.83 -27.57 -7.13
C MET A 372 23.46 -28.25 -7.02
N LYS A 373 22.82 -28.19 -5.83
CA LYS A 373 21.46 -28.73 -5.62
C LYS A 373 20.46 -28.18 -6.63
N TRP A 374 20.51 -26.88 -6.91
CA TRP A 374 19.56 -26.22 -7.82
C TRP A 374 19.98 -26.24 -9.30
N GLU A 375 21.17 -26.75 -9.60
CA GLU A 375 21.57 -27.04 -10.97
C GLU A 375 20.88 -28.27 -11.53
N THR A 376 20.65 -29.29 -10.69
CA THR A 376 20.03 -30.56 -11.11
C THR A 376 18.50 -30.52 -11.15
N GLU A 377 17.89 -29.53 -10.47
CA GLU A 377 16.44 -29.42 -10.35
C GLU A 377 15.79 -28.64 -11.50
N THR A 378 14.62 -29.12 -11.94
CA THR A 378 13.85 -28.49 -13.03
C THR A 378 12.76 -27.56 -12.52
N VAL A 379 12.20 -27.83 -11.34
CA VAL A 379 11.18 -27.00 -10.69
C VAL A 379 11.84 -26.17 -9.60
N ILE A 380 11.89 -24.85 -9.83
CA ILE A 380 12.66 -23.92 -9.01
C ILE A 380 11.70 -22.97 -8.29
N PRO A 381 11.75 -22.87 -6.94
CA PRO A 381 10.96 -21.89 -6.22
C PRO A 381 11.43 -20.45 -6.52
N THR A 382 10.48 -19.52 -6.54
CA THR A 382 10.73 -18.12 -6.93
C THR A 382 10.67 -17.15 -5.74
N ASN A 383 10.08 -17.57 -4.62
CA ASN A 383 9.95 -16.79 -3.40
C ASN A 383 10.77 -17.41 -2.25
N SER A 384 11.01 -16.62 -1.20
CA SER A 384 11.85 -17.04 -0.07
C SER A 384 11.22 -18.15 0.77
N LEU A 385 9.89 -18.16 0.94
CA LEU A 385 9.20 -19.17 1.75
C LEU A 385 9.29 -20.55 1.11
N ASP A 386 8.93 -20.70 -0.16
CA ASP A 386 9.01 -21.97 -0.86
C ASP A 386 10.47 -22.47 -0.94
N THR A 387 11.43 -21.54 -1.06
CA THR A 387 12.86 -21.87 -1.00
C THR A 387 13.25 -22.42 0.38
N LEU A 388 12.75 -21.80 1.46
CA LEU A 388 12.95 -22.26 2.83
C LEU A 388 12.34 -23.66 3.06
N LEU A 389 11.15 -23.92 2.54
CA LEU A 389 10.49 -25.23 2.66
C LEU A 389 11.28 -26.36 1.96
N ASN A 390 12.06 -26.01 0.93
CA ASN A 390 12.94 -26.95 0.22
C ASN A 390 14.38 -26.95 0.78
N CYS A 391 14.63 -26.29 1.92
CA CYS A 391 15.94 -26.21 2.54
C CYS A 391 16.04 -27.18 3.73
N PRO A 392 16.69 -28.36 3.59
CA PRO A 392 16.91 -29.25 4.72
C PRO A 392 17.90 -28.62 5.70
N ALA A 393 17.42 -28.26 6.89
CA ALA A 393 18.17 -27.53 7.90
C ALA A 393 19.42 -28.28 8.41
N ASP A 394 19.41 -29.62 8.37
CA ASP A 394 20.53 -30.45 8.81
C ASP A 394 21.73 -30.38 7.84
N ILE A 395 21.47 -30.12 6.56
CA ILE A 395 22.51 -30.01 5.52
C ILE A 395 22.92 -28.55 5.32
N PHE A 396 21.95 -27.64 5.39
CA PHE A 396 22.15 -26.21 5.11
C PHE A 396 21.69 -25.32 6.29
N PRO A 397 22.33 -25.40 7.47
CA PRO A 397 21.87 -24.71 8.67
C PRO A 397 21.95 -23.17 8.56
N ASN A 398 23.01 -22.63 7.96
CA ASN A 398 23.19 -21.18 7.84
C ASN A 398 22.29 -20.61 6.75
N ILE A 399 22.18 -21.29 5.60
CA ILE A 399 21.28 -20.90 4.51
C ILE A 399 19.83 -20.96 5.00
N CYS A 400 19.44 -22.00 5.75
CA CYS A 400 18.11 -22.07 6.36
C CYS A 400 17.85 -20.88 7.28
N THR A 401 18.83 -20.47 8.09
CA THR A 401 18.72 -19.31 8.97
C THR A 401 18.55 -18.01 8.19
N ILE A 402 19.34 -17.79 7.14
CA ILE A 402 19.23 -16.60 6.27
C ILE A 402 17.87 -16.58 5.57
N LEU A 403 17.40 -17.72 5.05
CA LEU A 403 16.11 -17.85 4.41
C LEU A 403 14.95 -17.57 5.39
N LYS A 404 15.02 -18.05 6.63
CA LYS A 404 14.06 -17.72 7.70
C LYS A 404 13.99 -16.21 7.93
N ILE A 405 15.14 -15.56 8.13
CA ILE A 405 15.23 -14.10 8.32
C ILE A 405 14.63 -13.38 7.12
N PHE A 406 14.95 -13.84 5.91
CA PHE A 406 14.49 -13.22 4.68
C PHE A 406 12.97 -13.32 4.48
N SER A 407 12.38 -14.47 4.81
CA SER A 407 10.94 -14.72 4.72
C SER A 407 10.11 -13.88 5.69
N ILE A 408 10.66 -13.54 6.86
CA ILE A 408 9.94 -12.76 7.88
C ILE A 408 10.08 -11.24 7.72
N LEU A 409 10.93 -10.75 6.80
CA LEU A 409 11.08 -9.32 6.59
C LEU A 409 9.73 -8.68 6.25
N PRO A 410 9.34 -7.59 6.97
CA PRO A 410 8.06 -6.96 6.73
C PRO A 410 8.05 -6.24 5.38
N VAL A 411 6.93 -6.31 4.67
CA VAL A 411 6.74 -5.67 3.35
C VAL A 411 5.63 -4.62 3.41
N THR A 412 4.50 -4.99 3.99
CA THR A 412 3.27 -4.19 4.01
C THR A 412 2.71 -4.16 5.43
N THR A 413 1.83 -3.20 5.70
CA THR A 413 1.11 -3.09 6.98
C THR A 413 -0.32 -3.58 6.84
N ALA A 414 -0.56 -4.56 5.96
CA ALA A 414 -1.91 -5.04 5.63
C ALA A 414 -2.68 -5.54 6.86
N SER A 415 -2.03 -6.27 7.77
CA SER A 415 -2.68 -6.76 9.01
C SER A 415 -3.02 -5.63 9.96
N VAL A 416 -2.18 -4.58 10.00
CA VAL A 416 -2.47 -3.36 10.75
C VAL A 416 -3.69 -2.63 10.16
N GLU A 417 -3.84 -2.53 8.84
CA GLU A 417 -5.02 -1.90 8.25
C GLU A 417 -6.30 -2.70 8.48
N ARG A 418 -6.21 -4.04 8.50
CA ARG A 418 -7.31 -4.94 8.83
C ARG A 418 -7.72 -4.82 10.30
N SER A 419 -6.77 -4.76 11.24
CA SER A 419 -7.08 -4.56 12.66
C SER A 419 -7.81 -3.23 12.88
N PHE A 420 -7.41 -2.15 12.21
CA PHE A 420 -8.14 -0.88 12.29
C PHE A 420 -9.55 -0.93 11.67
N SER A 421 -9.76 -1.79 10.67
CA SER A 421 -11.09 -2.03 10.11
C SER A 421 -11.98 -2.79 11.10
N THR A 422 -11.43 -3.78 11.80
CA THR A 422 -12.07 -4.47 12.93
C THR A 422 -12.39 -3.50 14.07
N LEU A 423 -11.46 -2.60 14.39
CA LEU A 423 -11.63 -1.61 15.42
C LEU A 423 -12.81 -0.66 15.16
N LYS A 424 -13.02 -0.24 13.90
CA LYS A 424 -14.20 0.55 13.51
C LYS A 424 -15.52 -0.19 13.69
N ARG A 425 -15.53 -1.52 13.63
CA ARG A 425 -16.72 -2.34 13.93
C ARG A 425 -16.95 -2.46 15.44
N ILE A 426 -15.87 -2.46 16.22
CA ILE A 426 -15.90 -2.61 17.68
C ILE A 426 -16.23 -1.30 18.39
N LYS A 427 -15.65 -0.18 17.96
CA LYS A 427 -15.96 1.18 18.44
C LYS A 427 -16.93 1.84 17.45
N THR A 428 -18.22 1.73 17.75
CA THR A 428 -19.29 2.44 17.02
C THR A 428 -19.74 3.67 17.81
N TYR A 429 -20.47 4.58 17.17
CA TYR A 429 -20.98 5.80 17.82
C TYR A 429 -21.67 5.52 19.17
N LEU A 430 -22.44 4.42 19.25
CA LEU A 430 -23.15 4.00 20.45
C LEU A 430 -22.27 3.22 21.45
N ARG A 431 -21.12 2.70 21.03
CA ARG A 431 -20.19 1.89 21.85
C ARG A 431 -18.79 2.50 21.87
N ASN A 432 -18.72 3.78 22.26
CA ASN A 432 -17.50 4.57 22.22
C ASN A 432 -16.69 4.54 23.53
N SER A 433 -17.34 4.33 24.68
CA SER A 433 -16.68 4.22 25.99
C SER A 433 -16.37 2.76 26.33
N THR A 434 -15.13 2.33 26.13
CA THR A 434 -14.65 1.00 26.57
C THR A 434 -13.21 1.12 27.06
N SER A 435 -12.87 0.39 28.11
CA SER A 435 -11.49 0.30 28.62
C SER A 435 -10.57 -0.41 27.62
N GLU A 436 -9.30 -0.05 27.56
CA GLU A 436 -8.32 -0.64 26.63
C GLU A 436 -8.22 -2.18 26.75
N ASN A 437 -8.25 -2.74 27.96
CA ASN A 437 -8.24 -4.20 28.16
C ASN A 437 -9.43 -4.89 27.48
N ARG A 438 -10.62 -4.32 27.63
CA ARG A 438 -11.84 -4.82 26.96
C ARG A 438 -11.76 -4.62 25.46
N LEU A 439 -11.18 -3.51 25.00
CA LEU A 439 -11.01 -3.23 23.58
C LEU A 439 -10.12 -4.28 22.91
N ASN A 440 -8.94 -4.51 23.49
CA ASN A 440 -7.97 -5.48 23.00
C ASN A 440 -8.54 -6.90 23.09
N GLY A 441 -9.21 -7.27 24.18
CA GLY A 441 -9.89 -8.57 24.28
C GLY A 441 -10.94 -8.79 23.18
N LEU A 442 -11.81 -7.80 22.92
CA LEU A 442 -12.81 -7.89 21.84
C LEU A 442 -12.17 -7.89 20.45
N ALA A 443 -11.08 -7.16 20.26
CA ALA A 443 -10.34 -7.14 19.01
C ALA A 443 -9.68 -8.49 18.74
N LEU A 444 -9.02 -9.07 19.73
CA LEU A 444 -8.41 -10.40 19.66
C LEU A 444 -9.47 -11.46 19.33
N LEU A 445 -10.60 -11.48 20.04
CA LEU A 445 -11.69 -12.42 19.75
C LEU A 445 -12.25 -12.28 18.33
N ASN A 446 -12.30 -11.05 17.80
CA ASN A 446 -12.81 -10.82 16.44
C ASN A 446 -11.80 -11.23 15.37
N VAL A 447 -10.52 -10.89 15.56
CA VAL A 447 -9.43 -11.22 14.64
C VAL A 447 -9.19 -12.74 14.63
N TYR A 448 -9.18 -13.37 15.80
CA TYR A 448 -8.89 -14.79 16.01
C TYR A 448 -10.12 -15.66 16.20
N ARG A 449 -11.22 -15.31 15.54
CA ARG A 449 -12.49 -16.08 15.61
C ARG A 449 -12.38 -17.55 15.17
N ASN A 450 -11.30 -17.90 14.47
CA ASN A 450 -11.03 -19.25 13.95
C ASN A 450 -10.14 -20.09 14.89
N ILE A 451 -9.62 -19.50 15.98
CA ILE A 451 -8.86 -20.26 16.98
C ILE A 451 -9.89 -20.91 17.89
N ASP A 452 -9.90 -22.24 17.93
CA ASP A 452 -10.70 -22.97 18.91
C ASP A 452 -10.13 -22.72 20.30
N ILE A 453 -10.96 -22.16 21.16
CA ILE A 453 -10.63 -21.89 22.55
C ILE A 453 -11.26 -23.00 23.36
N ASP A 454 -10.44 -23.72 24.14
CA ASP A 454 -10.95 -24.66 25.12
C ASP A 454 -11.72 -23.90 26.21
N ILE A 455 -13.04 -24.05 26.18
CA ILE A 455 -13.95 -23.35 27.07
C ILE A 455 -13.77 -23.82 28.51
N GLU A 456 -13.47 -25.11 28.72
CA GLU A 456 -13.35 -25.69 30.06
C GLU A 456 -12.11 -25.16 30.78
N SER A 457 -10.94 -25.16 30.12
CA SER A 457 -9.74 -24.55 30.73
C SER A 457 -9.93 -23.05 30.99
N LEU A 458 -10.72 -22.35 30.16
CA LEU A 458 -11.01 -20.93 30.37
C LEU A 458 -11.95 -20.71 31.56
N ILE A 459 -12.93 -21.59 31.76
CA ILE A 459 -13.77 -21.63 32.95
C ILE A 459 -12.90 -21.87 34.18
N ASP A 460 -11.97 -22.83 34.14
CA ASP A 460 -11.07 -23.12 35.26
C ASP A 460 -10.15 -21.94 35.59
N VAL A 461 -9.55 -21.32 34.58
CA VAL A 461 -8.73 -20.10 34.74
C VAL A 461 -9.56 -18.97 35.35
N PHE A 462 -10.81 -18.81 34.91
CA PHE A 462 -11.71 -17.79 35.45
C PHE A 462 -12.14 -18.12 36.88
N ALA A 463 -12.48 -19.37 37.17
CA ALA A 463 -12.86 -19.85 38.49
C ALA A 463 -11.71 -19.68 39.50
N ASN A 464 -10.46 -19.90 39.08
CA ASN A 464 -9.30 -19.74 39.94
C ASN A 464 -8.90 -18.27 40.23
N ARG A 465 -9.55 -17.28 39.60
CA ARG A 465 -9.32 -15.86 39.94
C ARG A 465 -9.93 -15.52 41.30
N LYS A 466 -9.10 -14.99 42.20
CA LYS A 466 -9.45 -14.64 43.59
C LYS A 466 -10.38 -13.44 43.73
N GLU A 467 -10.32 -12.48 42.80
CA GLU A 467 -11.20 -11.30 42.79
C GLU A 467 -12.23 -11.42 41.67
N ARG A 468 -13.42 -11.95 41.98
CA ARG A 468 -14.54 -12.03 41.03
C ARG A 468 -15.55 -10.92 41.33
N ARG A 469 -15.97 -10.16 40.31
CA ARG A 469 -17.10 -9.21 40.42
C ARG A 469 -18.46 -9.86 40.17
N ILE A 470 -18.49 -11.08 39.63
CA ILE A 470 -19.70 -11.84 39.34
C ILE A 470 -19.69 -13.07 40.23
N ASN A 471 -20.64 -13.14 41.16
CA ASN A 471 -20.88 -14.32 41.97
C ASN A 471 -21.62 -15.35 41.12
N PHE A 472 -20.92 -16.38 40.67
CA PHE A 472 -21.58 -17.61 40.24
C PHE A 472 -22.14 -18.28 41.50
N LYS A 473 -23.42 -18.04 41.78
CA LYS A 473 -24.17 -18.98 42.60
C LYS A 473 -24.39 -20.20 41.71
N LEU A 474 -23.59 -21.24 41.94
CA LEU A 474 -23.88 -22.60 41.48
C LEU A 474 -25.14 -23.10 42.19
#